data_AF-A0A4Q3VNH1-F1
#
_entry.id   AF-A0A4Q3VNH1-F1
#
_cell.length_a   1.000
_cell.length_b   1.000
_cell.length_c   1.000
_cell.angle_alpha   90.00
_cell.angle_beta   90.00
_cell.angle_gamma   90.00
#
_symmetry.space_group_name_H-M   'P 1'
#
loop_
_entity.id
_entity.type
_entity.pdbx_description
1 polymer ?
#
loop_
_entity_poly.entity_id
_entity_poly.type
_entity_poly.pdbx_seq_one_letter_code
_entity_poly.pdbx_strand_id
1 'polypeptide(L)'
;MLLRSRPAVLADLLNYRDGLAFPYGRDPDVLRRLPEAWERLLHLPSVWSQVVEDLEAPPSERVVFYSLTAFVSRSFAMRLRLGRTPFISGEVVRRLLKNGEEPLDKRGMIAHLQEDGLCGLNLHSVCPLVPPGESAPLVIGEYATRQNFDQMRGYRFDQFLREVFTAEASHGYQSGGWRVRADYRSILPDSGPSLDHPYLLGIDREEAAVSAGARMAEMFVHRPPRLGLRRIHRDLLQAALEGLTDDEIADRLSISLSAVKKRWLAAYEHVDQRLPGLLPFDVLRAEGGRGTERRRHLLNHLREHPEEFRSLED
;
A
#
# COMPACT_ATOMS: atom_id res chain seq x y z
N MET A 1 -7.81 10.57 20.42
CA MET A 1 -6.80 9.77 19.71
C MET A 1 -6.36 10.52 18.47
N LEU A 2 -5.13 11.02 18.48
CA LEU A 2 -4.54 11.74 17.36
C LEU A 2 -3.66 10.80 16.56
N LEU A 3 -4.19 10.25 15.47
CA LEU A 3 -3.50 9.24 14.68
C LEU A 3 -2.62 9.82 13.57
N ARG A 4 -1.42 9.26 13.43
CA ARG A 4 -0.48 9.53 12.34
C ARG A 4 -0.03 8.22 11.70
N SER A 5 -0.04 8.13 10.37
CA SER A 5 0.63 7.05 9.65
C SER A 5 1.98 7.47 9.10
N ARG A 6 2.93 6.53 9.08
CA ARG A 6 4.21 6.65 8.38
C ARG A 6 4.65 5.28 7.84
N PRO A 7 5.59 5.21 6.88
CA PRO A 7 6.24 3.97 6.53
C PRO A 7 6.90 3.32 7.76
N ALA A 8 6.90 1.99 7.81
CA ALA A 8 7.64 1.25 8.83
C ALA A 8 9.14 1.31 8.53
N VAL A 9 9.94 1.43 9.57
CA VAL A 9 11.39 1.18 9.54
C VAL A 9 11.68 -0.17 10.18
N LEU A 10 12.88 -0.73 9.93
CA LEU A 10 13.26 -2.04 10.48
C LEU A 10 13.14 -2.07 12.01
N ALA A 11 13.52 -0.99 12.69
CA ALA A 11 13.41 -0.89 14.15
C ALA A 11 11.97 -1.09 14.65
N ASP A 12 10.95 -0.60 13.92
CA ASP A 12 9.56 -0.79 14.31
C ASP A 12 9.18 -2.28 14.34
N LEU A 13 9.60 -3.02 13.30
CA LEU A 13 9.30 -4.45 13.14
C LEU A 13 10.06 -5.30 14.16
N LEU A 14 11.32 -4.93 14.46
CA LEU A 14 12.13 -5.62 15.46
C LEU A 14 11.61 -5.40 16.89
N ASN A 15 11.15 -4.18 17.20
CA ASN A 15 10.61 -3.85 18.52
C ASN A 15 9.33 -4.63 18.86
N TYR A 16 8.55 -5.04 17.85
CA TYR A 16 7.34 -5.85 18.04
C TYR A 16 7.43 -7.21 17.32
N ARG A 17 8.64 -7.77 17.23
CA ARG A 17 8.91 -8.98 16.43
C ARG A 17 7.99 -10.14 16.78
N ASP A 18 7.81 -10.44 18.05
CA ASP A 18 7.07 -11.63 18.48
C ASP A 18 5.57 -11.51 18.12
N GLY A 19 5.00 -10.31 18.23
CA GLY A 19 3.63 -10.05 17.80
C GLY A 19 3.43 -10.04 16.28
N LEU A 20 4.49 -9.75 15.52
CA LEU A 20 4.48 -9.77 14.05
C LEU A 20 4.91 -11.11 13.44
N ALA A 21 5.57 -11.97 14.20
CA ALA A 21 6.10 -13.25 13.72
C ALA A 21 4.98 -14.23 13.35
N PHE A 22 3.82 -14.08 13.98
CA PHE A 22 2.75 -15.05 13.94
C PHE A 22 2.23 -15.36 12.51
N PRO A 23 1.94 -14.36 11.63
CA PRO A 23 1.58 -14.63 10.23
C PRO A 23 2.64 -15.33 9.38
N TYR A 24 3.89 -15.38 9.84
CA TYR A 24 5.00 -16.04 9.15
C TYR A 24 5.14 -17.53 9.52
N GLY A 25 4.28 -18.03 10.41
CA GLY A 25 4.23 -19.43 10.82
C GLY A 25 5.23 -19.76 11.93
N ARG A 26 5.48 -21.06 12.13
CA ARG A 26 6.29 -21.58 13.25
C ARG A 26 7.63 -22.18 12.84
N ASP A 27 7.97 -22.08 11.57
CA ASP A 27 9.22 -22.59 11.02
C ASP A 27 10.41 -21.83 11.65
N PRO A 28 11.23 -22.50 12.48
CA PRO A 28 12.30 -21.82 13.23
C PRO A 28 13.31 -21.12 12.32
N ASP A 29 13.55 -21.66 11.12
CA ASP A 29 14.49 -21.06 10.18
C ASP A 29 13.93 -19.79 9.55
N VAL A 30 12.64 -19.78 9.22
CA VAL A 30 11.94 -18.56 8.78
C VAL A 30 11.96 -17.52 9.88
N LEU A 31 11.55 -17.89 11.10
CA LEU A 31 11.48 -16.98 12.23
C LEU A 31 12.84 -16.37 12.57
N ARG A 32 13.91 -17.17 12.56
CA ARG A 32 15.28 -16.71 12.80
C ARG A 32 15.74 -15.68 11.75
N ARG A 33 15.31 -15.83 10.49
CA ARG A 33 15.69 -14.96 9.37
C ARG A 33 14.72 -13.81 9.10
N LEU A 34 13.65 -13.65 9.89
CA LEU A 34 12.72 -12.53 9.73
C LEU A 34 13.39 -11.14 9.72
N PRO A 35 14.37 -10.83 10.59
CA PRO A 35 15.07 -9.55 10.53
C PRO A 35 15.70 -9.26 9.15
N GLU A 36 16.41 -10.23 8.58
CA GLU A 36 17.03 -10.15 7.25
C GLU A 36 15.95 -9.98 6.16
N ALA A 37 14.86 -10.73 6.27
CA ALA A 37 13.76 -10.65 5.31
C ALA A 37 13.06 -9.30 5.36
N TRP A 38 12.76 -8.78 6.55
CA TRP A 38 12.12 -7.48 6.74
C TRP A 38 12.99 -6.34 6.24
N GLU A 39 14.30 -6.38 6.53
CA GLU A 39 15.24 -5.41 6.00
C GLU A 39 15.16 -5.38 4.46
N ARG A 40 15.21 -6.55 3.81
CA ARG A 40 15.09 -6.63 2.34
C ARG A 40 13.73 -6.17 1.83
N LEU A 41 12.64 -6.61 2.46
CA LEU A 41 11.27 -6.27 2.07
C LEU A 41 11.02 -4.75 2.10
N LEU A 42 11.48 -4.06 3.15
CA LEU A 42 11.28 -2.62 3.31
C LEU A 42 11.98 -1.78 2.23
N HIS A 43 12.95 -2.34 1.51
CA HIS A 43 13.64 -1.67 0.40
C HIS A 43 13.04 -1.99 -0.98
N LEU A 44 12.04 -2.88 -1.06
CA LEU A 44 11.43 -3.25 -2.34
C LEU A 44 10.33 -2.26 -2.74
N PRO A 45 10.29 -1.80 -4.01
CA PRO A 45 9.27 -0.87 -4.49
C PRO A 45 7.86 -1.49 -4.57
N SER A 46 7.77 -2.82 -4.49
CA SER A 46 6.54 -3.60 -4.48
C SER A 46 5.97 -3.83 -3.09
N VAL A 47 6.60 -3.26 -2.06
CA VAL A 47 6.21 -3.44 -0.67
C VAL A 47 5.76 -2.11 -0.09
N TRP A 48 4.56 -2.11 0.49
CA TRP A 48 4.05 -1.02 1.31
C TRP A 48 4.11 -1.44 2.76
N SER A 49 4.76 -0.62 3.56
CA SER A 49 4.78 -0.75 5.01
C SER A 49 4.04 0.44 5.62
N GLN A 50 3.32 0.17 6.70
CA GLN A 50 2.60 1.18 7.45
C GLN A 50 2.74 0.92 8.93
N VAL A 51 3.07 1.98 9.65
CA VAL A 51 2.91 2.09 11.10
C VAL A 51 1.90 3.19 11.36
N VAL A 52 0.93 2.93 12.23
CA VAL A 52 0.05 3.98 12.78
C VAL A 52 0.43 4.23 14.23
N GLU A 53 0.59 5.51 14.55
CA GLU A 53 0.96 6.01 15.86
C GLU A 53 -0.20 6.82 16.47
N ASP A 54 -0.48 6.60 17.75
CA ASP A 54 -1.24 7.54 18.57
C ASP A 54 -0.28 8.56 19.18
N LEU A 55 -0.42 9.82 18.77
CA LEU A 55 0.45 10.91 19.23
C LEU A 55 0.11 11.38 20.65
N GLU A 56 -1.05 11.01 21.19
CA GLU A 56 -1.44 11.30 22.57
C GLU A 56 -0.77 10.32 23.56
N ALA A 57 -0.29 9.17 23.08
CA ALA A 57 0.39 8.17 23.90
C ALA A 57 1.89 8.51 24.14
N PRO A 58 2.49 7.97 25.23
CA PRO A 58 3.93 8.06 25.47
C PRO A 58 4.74 7.49 24.31
N PRO A 59 5.92 8.06 23.96
CA PRO A 59 6.74 7.63 22.82
C PRO A 59 6.97 6.11 22.70
N SER A 60 7.12 5.40 23.81
CA SER A 60 7.33 3.95 23.87
C SER A 60 6.09 3.11 23.53
N GLU A 61 4.90 3.71 23.55
CA GLU A 61 3.60 3.03 23.40
C GLU A 61 2.78 3.61 22.24
N ARG A 62 3.38 4.49 21.42
CA ARG A 62 2.64 5.17 20.34
C ARG A 62 2.16 4.24 19.26
N VAL A 63 2.89 3.16 18.97
CA VAL A 63 2.55 2.32 17.82
C VAL A 63 1.33 1.46 18.14
N VAL A 64 0.24 1.74 17.43
CA VAL A 64 -1.06 1.08 17.61
C VAL A 64 -1.44 0.19 16.43
N PHE A 65 -0.71 0.24 15.32
CA PHE A 65 -0.95 -0.65 14.17
C PHE A 65 0.30 -0.84 13.32
N TYR A 66 0.47 -2.06 12.81
CA TYR A 66 1.48 -2.45 11.84
C TYR A 66 0.80 -3.08 10.62
N SER A 67 1.26 -2.75 9.42
CA SER A 67 0.87 -3.46 8.20
C SER A 67 2.03 -3.56 7.23
N LEU A 68 2.08 -4.68 6.52
CA LEU A 68 2.99 -4.91 5.42
C LEU A 68 2.23 -5.63 4.30
N THR A 69 2.24 -5.05 3.11
CA THR A 69 1.61 -5.59 1.90
C THR A 69 2.64 -5.65 0.79
N ALA A 70 2.63 -6.71 0.00
CA ALA A 70 3.54 -6.90 -1.12
C ALA A 70 2.78 -7.18 -2.43
N PHE A 71 3.34 -6.77 -3.56
CA PHE A 71 2.93 -7.27 -4.87
C PHE A 71 3.75 -8.49 -5.26
N VAL A 72 3.03 -9.55 -5.63
CA VAL A 72 3.61 -10.84 -5.98
C VAL A 72 3.25 -11.22 -7.41
N SER A 73 3.98 -12.19 -7.97
CA SER A 73 3.65 -12.70 -9.30
C SER A 73 2.27 -13.35 -9.34
N ARG A 74 1.60 -13.26 -10.50
CA ARG A 74 0.29 -13.90 -10.73
C ARG A 74 0.36 -15.41 -10.51
N SER A 75 1.43 -16.05 -10.98
CA SER A 75 1.64 -17.49 -10.82
C SER A 75 1.74 -17.90 -9.35
N PHE A 76 2.35 -17.08 -8.50
CA PHE A 76 2.43 -17.34 -7.08
C PHE A 76 1.08 -17.13 -6.39
N ALA A 77 0.39 -16.03 -6.67
CA ALA A 77 -0.95 -15.78 -6.11
C ALA A 77 -1.95 -16.89 -6.49
N MET A 78 -1.90 -17.38 -7.75
CA MET A 78 -2.70 -18.54 -8.18
C MET A 78 -2.37 -19.81 -7.40
N ARG A 79 -1.08 -20.06 -7.12
CA ARG A 79 -0.64 -21.20 -6.30
C ARG A 79 -1.16 -21.09 -4.87
N LEU A 80 -1.10 -19.91 -4.26
CA LEU A 80 -1.62 -19.67 -2.91
C LEU A 80 -3.14 -19.90 -2.86
N ARG A 81 -3.89 -19.46 -3.88
CA ARG A 81 -5.34 -19.70 -3.99
C ARG A 81 -5.75 -21.17 -3.98
N LEU A 82 -4.85 -22.10 -4.30
CA LEU A 82 -5.12 -23.53 -4.19
C LEU A 82 -5.33 -23.99 -2.74
N GLY A 83 -5.01 -23.14 -1.75
CA GLY A 83 -5.34 -23.41 -0.35
C GLY A 83 -4.54 -24.55 0.26
N ARG A 84 -3.30 -24.75 -0.20
CA ARG A 84 -2.42 -25.85 0.28
C ARG A 84 -1.27 -25.37 1.17
N THR A 85 -1.05 -24.06 1.24
CA THR A 85 0.10 -23.47 1.94
C THR A 85 -0.38 -22.41 2.92
N PRO A 86 -0.59 -22.75 4.20
CA PRO A 86 -0.87 -21.76 5.23
C PRO A 86 0.39 -20.94 5.55
N PHE A 87 0.21 -19.83 6.25
CA PHE A 87 1.27 -18.89 6.60
C PHE A 87 1.94 -18.32 5.35
N ILE A 88 1.11 -17.72 4.48
CA ILE A 88 1.52 -17.23 3.15
C ILE A 88 2.65 -16.19 3.24
N SER A 89 2.73 -15.45 4.35
CA SER A 89 3.79 -14.49 4.64
C SER A 89 5.13 -15.18 4.88
N GLY A 90 5.12 -16.34 5.55
CA GLY A 90 6.29 -17.18 5.72
C GLY A 90 6.79 -17.72 4.37
N GLU A 91 5.88 -18.07 3.47
CA GLU A 91 6.24 -18.52 2.13
C GLU A 91 6.90 -17.41 1.28
N VAL A 92 6.42 -16.16 1.40
CA VAL A 92 7.08 -15.00 0.79
C VAL A 92 8.52 -14.87 1.31
N VAL A 93 8.72 -14.97 2.62
CA VAL A 93 10.05 -14.91 3.23
C VAL A 93 10.96 -16.02 2.71
N ARG A 94 10.47 -17.27 2.64
CA ARG A 94 11.26 -18.39 2.10
C ARG A 94 11.70 -18.13 0.66
N ARG A 95 10.82 -17.67 -0.22
CA ARG A 95 11.14 -17.38 -1.62
C ARG A 95 12.10 -16.20 -1.74
N LEU A 96 11.83 -15.08 -1.06
CA LEU A 96 12.72 -13.91 -1.03
C LEU A 96 14.16 -14.29 -0.67
N LEU A 97 14.31 -15.08 0.39
CA LEU A 97 15.61 -15.45 0.94
C LEU A 97 16.32 -16.56 0.16
N LYS A 98 15.58 -17.41 -0.56
CA LYS A 98 16.15 -18.49 -1.36
C LYS A 98 16.65 -18.02 -2.72
N ASN A 99 15.86 -17.23 -3.44
CA ASN A 99 16.13 -16.88 -4.84
C ASN A 99 15.72 -15.45 -5.22
N GLY A 100 15.11 -14.69 -4.30
CA GLY A 100 14.67 -13.33 -4.58
C GLY A 100 13.50 -13.24 -5.56
N GLU A 101 12.74 -14.33 -5.76
CA GLU A 101 11.64 -14.38 -6.73
C GLU A 101 10.40 -13.57 -6.32
N GLU A 102 10.19 -13.38 -5.01
CA GLU A 102 9.05 -12.63 -4.47
C GLU A 102 9.52 -11.77 -3.29
N PRO A 103 8.89 -10.62 -3.03
CA PRO A 103 7.94 -9.90 -3.89
C PRO A 103 8.51 -9.48 -5.26
N LEU A 104 7.66 -9.02 -6.17
CA LEU A 104 8.07 -8.52 -7.49
C LEU A 104 9.10 -7.40 -7.36
N ASP A 105 10.07 -7.32 -8.27
CA ASP A 105 10.87 -6.11 -8.42
C ASP A 105 10.14 -5.04 -9.27
N LYS A 106 10.78 -3.89 -9.50
CA LYS A 106 10.19 -2.82 -10.33
C LYS A 106 9.85 -3.32 -11.75
N ARG A 107 10.68 -4.19 -12.34
CA ARG A 107 10.48 -4.71 -13.70
C ARG A 107 9.27 -5.63 -13.76
N GLY A 108 9.13 -6.53 -12.79
CA GLY A 108 7.98 -7.41 -12.65
C GLY A 108 6.68 -6.63 -12.44
N MET A 109 6.71 -5.55 -11.64
CA MET A 109 5.55 -4.67 -11.48
C MET A 109 5.13 -4.02 -12.80
N ILE A 110 6.07 -3.50 -13.59
CA ILE A 110 5.78 -2.89 -14.90
C ILE A 110 5.12 -3.90 -15.84
N ALA A 111 5.72 -5.09 -15.98
CA ALA A 111 5.21 -6.13 -16.86
C ALA A 111 3.75 -6.50 -16.51
N HIS A 112 3.47 -6.72 -15.23
CA HIS A 112 2.12 -7.06 -14.80
C HIS A 112 1.11 -5.91 -14.92
N LEU A 113 1.52 -4.64 -14.75
CA LEU A 113 0.63 -3.49 -14.97
C LEU A 113 0.20 -3.34 -16.43
N GLN A 114 1.07 -3.71 -17.37
CA GLN A 114 0.79 -3.70 -18.80
C GLN A 114 -0.12 -4.88 -19.19
N GLU A 115 0.10 -6.06 -18.60
CA GLU A 115 -0.61 -7.29 -18.98
C GLU A 115 -1.96 -7.46 -18.29
N ASP A 116 -1.99 -7.97 -17.05
CA ASP A 116 -3.20 -8.47 -16.37
C ASP A 116 -3.59 -7.64 -15.14
N GLY A 117 -2.64 -6.92 -14.56
CA GLY A 117 -2.75 -6.24 -13.27
C GLY A 117 -1.91 -6.89 -12.17
N LEU A 118 -1.78 -6.20 -11.04
CA LEU A 118 -0.97 -6.60 -9.89
C LEU A 118 -1.74 -7.48 -8.91
N CYS A 119 -1.05 -8.43 -8.31
CA CYS A 119 -1.58 -9.29 -7.26
C CYS A 119 -1.08 -8.81 -5.90
N GLY A 120 -1.99 -8.30 -5.06
CA GLY A 120 -1.69 -7.86 -3.70
C GLY A 120 -1.69 -9.02 -2.70
N LEU A 121 -0.75 -8.99 -1.76
CA LEU A 121 -0.65 -9.96 -0.68
C LEU A 121 -0.38 -9.23 0.64
N ASN A 122 -1.34 -9.30 1.57
CA ASN A 122 -1.11 -8.79 2.93
C ASN A 122 -0.24 -9.78 3.71
N LEU A 123 0.94 -9.33 4.12
CA LEU A 123 1.89 -10.14 4.88
C LEU A 123 1.57 -10.11 6.37
N HIS A 124 1.17 -8.96 6.89
CA HIS A 124 0.59 -8.85 8.22
C HIS A 124 -0.23 -7.57 8.36
N SER A 125 -1.21 -7.60 9.26
CA SER A 125 -1.88 -6.42 9.78
C SER A 125 -2.21 -6.68 11.25
N VAL A 126 -1.51 -6.01 12.16
CA VAL A 126 -1.55 -6.31 13.59
C VAL A 126 -1.78 -5.02 14.38
N CYS A 127 -2.68 -5.07 15.36
CA CYS A 127 -2.93 -4.02 16.34
C CYS A 127 -2.31 -4.48 17.68
N PRO A 128 -1.13 -3.96 18.09
CA PRO A 128 -0.38 -4.41 19.27
C PRO A 128 -1.08 -4.07 20.58
N LEU A 129 -1.67 -2.89 20.61
CA LEU A 129 -2.26 -2.26 21.77
C LEU A 129 -3.65 -1.83 21.37
N VAL A 130 -4.65 -2.38 22.05
CA VAL A 130 -5.99 -1.82 22.07
C VAL A 130 -6.07 -0.97 23.33
N PRO A 131 -6.00 0.37 23.23
CA PRO A 131 -6.29 1.22 24.38
C PRO A 131 -7.69 0.86 24.93
N PRO A 132 -7.85 0.62 26.23
CA PRO A 132 -9.16 0.31 26.80
C PRO A 132 -10.12 1.50 26.61
N GLY A 133 -11.26 1.24 25.95
CA GLY A 133 -12.31 2.21 25.63
C GLY A 133 -13.21 1.71 24.48
N GLU A 134 -14.49 2.08 24.47
CA GLU A 134 -15.53 1.45 23.63
C GLU A 134 -15.41 1.68 22.10
N SER A 135 -14.38 2.37 21.59
CA SER A 135 -14.23 2.61 20.14
C SER A 135 -12.80 2.59 19.59
N ALA A 136 -11.77 2.43 20.42
CA ALA A 136 -10.38 2.56 19.98
C ALA A 136 -9.98 1.60 18.83
N PRO A 137 -10.32 0.30 18.86
CA PRO A 137 -10.06 -0.62 17.75
C PRO A 137 -10.71 -0.20 16.43
N LEU A 138 -11.94 0.32 16.50
CA LEU A 138 -12.69 0.75 15.32
C LEU A 138 -12.03 1.97 14.68
N VAL A 139 -11.65 2.97 15.50
CA VAL A 139 -10.99 4.19 15.02
C VAL A 139 -9.61 3.89 14.41
N ILE A 140 -8.81 3.04 15.07
CA ILE A 140 -7.50 2.60 14.53
C ILE A 140 -7.71 1.85 13.22
N GLY A 141 -8.64 0.89 13.20
CA GLY A 141 -8.93 0.06 12.02
C GLY A 141 -9.43 0.87 10.82
N GLU A 142 -10.33 1.83 11.04
CA GLU A 142 -10.83 2.73 10.01
C GLU A 142 -9.71 3.62 9.44
N TYR A 143 -8.95 4.27 10.32
CA TYR A 143 -7.82 5.11 9.92
C TYR A 143 -6.78 4.31 9.13
N ALA A 144 -6.35 3.16 9.66
CA ALA A 144 -5.37 2.29 9.02
C ALA A 144 -5.86 1.80 7.65
N THR A 145 -7.12 1.40 7.54
CA THR A 145 -7.72 0.97 6.28
C THR A 145 -7.72 2.09 5.25
N ARG A 146 -8.17 3.30 5.62
CA ARG A 146 -8.19 4.46 4.72
C ARG A 146 -6.79 4.77 4.19
N GLN A 147 -5.79 4.81 5.08
CA GLN A 147 -4.41 5.07 4.68
C GLN A 147 -3.82 3.98 3.78
N ASN A 148 -4.11 2.70 4.05
CA ASN A 148 -3.71 1.60 3.15
C ASN A 148 -4.35 1.75 1.76
N PHE A 149 -5.62 2.15 1.71
CA PHE A 149 -6.33 2.41 0.45
C PHE A 149 -5.71 3.58 -0.30
N ASP A 150 -5.49 4.71 0.35
CA ASP A 150 -4.88 5.90 -0.27
C ASP A 150 -3.51 5.56 -0.89
N GLN A 151 -2.70 4.73 -0.21
CA GLN A 151 -1.37 4.35 -0.68
C GLN A 151 -1.38 3.39 -1.88
N MET A 152 -2.38 2.52 -1.99
CA MET A 152 -2.47 1.49 -3.03
C MET A 152 -3.41 1.85 -4.18
N ARG A 153 -4.35 2.78 -3.99
CA ARG A 153 -5.32 3.17 -5.01
C ARG A 153 -4.62 3.72 -6.25
N GLY A 154 -5.19 3.40 -7.41
CA GLY A 154 -4.69 3.79 -8.74
C GLY A 154 -3.87 2.71 -9.42
N TYR A 155 -3.32 1.73 -8.68
CA TYR A 155 -2.75 0.54 -9.31
C TYR A 155 -3.84 -0.30 -9.94
N ARG A 156 -3.52 -0.95 -11.06
CA ARG A 156 -4.42 -1.87 -11.73
C ARG A 156 -4.35 -3.23 -11.04
N PHE A 157 -5.23 -3.51 -10.10
CA PHE A 157 -5.26 -4.79 -9.36
C PHE A 157 -5.95 -5.91 -10.16
N ASP A 158 -5.36 -7.11 -10.14
CA ASP A 158 -5.98 -8.36 -10.61
C ASP A 158 -6.67 -9.08 -9.43
N GLN A 159 -5.96 -9.21 -8.31
CA GLN A 159 -6.47 -9.86 -7.10
C GLN A 159 -5.75 -9.35 -5.85
N PHE A 160 -6.35 -9.62 -4.70
CA PHE A 160 -5.77 -9.37 -3.39
C PHE A 160 -6.02 -10.57 -2.47
N LEU A 161 -4.98 -11.03 -1.77
CA LEU A 161 -5.02 -12.17 -0.85
C LEU A 161 -4.55 -11.77 0.55
N ARG A 162 -5.11 -12.43 1.57
CA ARG A 162 -4.64 -12.31 2.96
C ARG A 162 -5.05 -13.47 3.84
N GLU A 163 -4.29 -13.69 4.90
CA GLU A 163 -4.70 -14.58 5.98
C GLU A 163 -5.34 -13.82 7.14
N VAL A 164 -6.34 -14.46 7.74
CA VAL A 164 -6.90 -14.09 9.05
C VAL A 164 -6.92 -15.31 9.95
N PHE A 165 -6.78 -15.10 11.25
CA PHE A 165 -6.47 -16.18 12.18
C PHE A 165 -7.60 -16.47 13.17
N THR A 166 -8.77 -15.87 12.96
CA THR A 166 -9.99 -16.16 13.72
C THR A 166 -11.20 -16.23 12.80
N ALA A 167 -12.19 -17.04 13.17
CA ALA A 167 -13.45 -17.11 12.46
C ALA A 167 -14.17 -15.74 12.48
N GLU A 168 -14.11 -15.02 13.59
CA GLU A 168 -14.66 -13.67 13.73
C GLU A 168 -14.04 -12.70 12.72
N ALA A 169 -12.71 -12.66 12.61
CA ALA A 169 -12.03 -11.84 11.61
C ALA A 169 -12.45 -12.25 10.19
N SER A 170 -12.52 -13.55 9.91
CA SER A 170 -13.01 -14.04 8.61
C SER A 170 -14.40 -13.51 8.25
N HIS A 171 -15.36 -13.58 9.18
CA HIS A 171 -16.70 -13.02 8.98
C HIS A 171 -16.68 -11.51 8.79
N GLY A 172 -15.89 -10.79 9.60
CA GLY A 172 -15.72 -9.35 9.49
C GLY A 172 -15.23 -8.92 8.10
N TYR A 173 -14.21 -9.60 7.57
CA TYR A 173 -13.69 -9.29 6.23
C TYR A 173 -14.66 -9.68 5.11
N GLN A 174 -15.44 -10.76 5.25
CA GLN A 174 -16.44 -11.13 4.24
C GLN A 174 -17.50 -10.04 4.02
N SER A 175 -17.88 -9.29 5.07
CA SER A 175 -18.77 -8.12 4.93
C SER A 175 -18.17 -7.00 4.06
N GLY A 176 -16.83 -6.95 3.96
CA GLY A 176 -16.09 -6.01 3.12
C GLY A 176 -15.87 -6.46 1.68
N GLY A 177 -16.47 -7.58 1.26
CA GLY A 177 -16.38 -8.13 -0.11
C GLY A 177 -15.38 -9.28 -0.26
N TRP A 178 -14.64 -9.64 0.79
CA TRP A 178 -13.70 -10.75 0.76
C TRP A 178 -14.42 -12.11 0.66
N ARG A 179 -13.75 -13.08 0.06
CA ARG A 179 -14.22 -14.45 -0.08
C ARG A 179 -13.23 -15.41 0.55
N VAL A 180 -13.74 -16.43 1.25
CA VAL A 180 -12.90 -17.52 1.76
C VAL A 180 -12.41 -18.35 0.56
N ARG A 181 -11.09 -18.48 0.44
CA ARG A 181 -10.43 -19.36 -0.54
C ARG A 181 -10.07 -20.70 0.05
N ALA A 182 -9.65 -20.70 1.31
CA ALA A 182 -9.28 -21.90 2.04
C ALA A 182 -9.55 -21.73 3.54
N ASP A 183 -9.96 -22.84 4.16
CA ASP A 183 -10.01 -23.02 5.60
C ASP A 183 -8.95 -24.07 5.97
N TYR A 184 -7.85 -23.61 6.56
CA TYR A 184 -6.70 -24.48 6.81
C TYR A 184 -6.90 -25.43 7.99
N ARG A 185 -8.03 -25.35 8.71
CA ARG A 185 -8.42 -26.38 9.70
C ARG A 185 -8.52 -27.77 9.08
N SER A 186 -8.88 -27.85 7.81
CA SER A 186 -9.04 -29.13 7.10
C SER A 186 -7.73 -29.86 6.81
N ILE A 187 -6.59 -29.14 6.81
CA ILE A 187 -5.27 -29.70 6.42
C ILE A 187 -4.23 -29.63 7.54
N LEU A 188 -4.49 -28.87 8.60
CA LEU A 188 -3.63 -28.77 9.77
C LEU A 188 -4.18 -29.66 10.89
N PRO A 189 -3.33 -30.33 11.68
CA PRO A 189 -3.77 -31.18 12.78
C PRO A 189 -4.65 -30.41 13.77
N ASP A 190 -5.82 -30.96 14.09
CA ASP A 190 -6.73 -30.35 15.06
C ASP A 190 -6.08 -30.34 16.44
N SER A 191 -5.72 -29.15 16.91
CA SER A 191 -5.11 -28.92 18.23
C SER A 191 -6.03 -28.11 19.15
N GLY A 192 -7.32 -28.01 18.79
CA GLY A 192 -8.30 -27.15 19.46
C GLY A 192 -8.35 -25.74 18.87
N PRO A 193 -9.13 -24.80 19.47
CA PRO A 193 -9.15 -23.41 19.05
C PRO A 193 -7.78 -22.78 19.24
N SER A 194 -7.01 -22.74 18.16
CA SER A 194 -5.69 -22.15 18.08
C SER A 194 -5.68 -21.16 16.92
N LEU A 195 -4.87 -20.09 17.06
CA LEU A 195 -4.57 -19.19 15.95
C LEU A 195 -3.88 -19.96 14.80
N ASP A 196 -3.41 -21.19 15.02
CA ASP A 196 -2.72 -22.06 14.05
C ASP A 196 -3.53 -22.44 12.82
N HIS A 197 -4.82 -22.10 12.75
CA HIS A 197 -5.67 -22.43 11.62
C HIS A 197 -6.15 -21.18 10.89
N PRO A 198 -5.32 -20.56 10.03
CA PRO A 198 -5.73 -19.40 9.27
C PRO A 198 -6.86 -19.72 8.28
N TYR A 199 -7.58 -18.66 7.90
CA TYR A 199 -8.41 -18.63 6.72
C TYR A 199 -7.67 -17.83 5.66
N LEU A 200 -7.49 -18.41 4.47
CA LEU A 200 -7.09 -17.63 3.31
C LEU A 200 -8.32 -16.92 2.76
N LEU A 201 -8.28 -15.60 2.74
CA LEU A 201 -9.25 -14.76 2.09
C LEU A 201 -8.68 -14.20 0.80
N GLY A 202 -9.57 -13.94 -0.16
CA GLY A 202 -9.21 -13.26 -1.39
C GLY A 202 -10.37 -12.51 -2.00
N ILE A 203 -10.04 -11.59 -2.89
CA ILE A 203 -10.97 -10.95 -3.81
C ILE A 203 -10.24 -10.73 -5.14
N ASP A 204 -10.91 -10.98 -6.25
CA ASP A 204 -10.42 -10.62 -7.58
C ASP A 204 -11.29 -9.55 -8.26
N ARG A 205 -10.81 -9.04 -9.40
CA ARG A 205 -11.46 -7.94 -10.12
C ARG A 205 -12.90 -8.26 -10.51
N GLU A 206 -13.18 -9.49 -10.92
CA GLU A 206 -14.52 -9.91 -11.33
C GLU A 206 -15.48 -9.91 -10.13
N GLU A 207 -15.05 -10.47 -9.01
CA GLU A 207 -15.83 -10.46 -7.77
C GLU A 207 -16.04 -9.03 -7.22
N ALA A 208 -15.03 -8.17 -7.32
CA ALA A 208 -15.12 -6.77 -6.94
C ALA A 208 -16.17 -6.03 -7.79
N ALA A 209 -16.26 -6.32 -9.09
CA ALA A 209 -17.26 -5.74 -9.98
C ALA A 209 -18.70 -6.16 -9.60
N VAL A 210 -18.90 -7.43 -9.23
CA VAL A 210 -20.20 -7.94 -8.75
C VAL A 210 -20.58 -7.33 -7.40
N SER A 211 -19.59 -6.98 -6.58
CA SER A 211 -19.77 -6.42 -5.23
C SER A 211 -19.43 -4.94 -5.16
N ALA A 212 -19.85 -4.14 -6.14
CA ALA A 212 -19.46 -2.72 -6.27
C ALA A 212 -19.73 -1.82 -5.04
N GLY A 213 -20.65 -2.21 -4.13
CA GLY A 213 -20.89 -1.52 -2.85
C GLY A 213 -20.04 -1.99 -1.68
N ALA A 214 -19.27 -3.06 -1.84
CA ALA A 214 -18.40 -3.60 -0.82
C ALA A 214 -17.10 -2.79 -0.72
N ARG A 215 -16.57 -2.66 0.50
CA ARG A 215 -15.40 -1.81 0.79
C ARG A 215 -14.21 -2.10 -0.13
N MET A 216 -13.90 -3.37 -0.41
CA MET A 216 -12.76 -3.71 -1.27
C MET A 216 -12.95 -3.36 -2.74
N ALA A 217 -14.17 -3.14 -3.23
CA ALA A 217 -14.41 -2.90 -4.64
C ALA A 217 -13.72 -1.62 -5.13
N GLU A 218 -13.62 -0.58 -4.30
CA GLU A 218 -12.91 0.67 -4.65
C GLU A 218 -11.45 0.43 -5.04
N MET A 219 -10.78 -0.55 -4.41
CA MET A 219 -9.38 -0.88 -4.71
C MET A 219 -9.19 -1.35 -6.17
N PHE A 220 -10.23 -1.92 -6.77
CA PHE A 220 -10.19 -2.46 -8.13
C PHE A 220 -10.65 -1.46 -9.19
N VAL A 221 -11.09 -0.25 -8.77
CA VAL A 221 -11.41 0.83 -9.70
C VAL A 221 -10.10 1.37 -10.28
N HIS A 222 -9.82 0.98 -11.52
CA HIS A 222 -8.67 1.46 -12.26
C HIS A 222 -9.10 2.43 -13.37
N ARG A 223 -8.39 3.55 -13.45
CA ARG A 223 -8.45 4.49 -14.56
C ARG A 223 -7.05 4.57 -15.19
N PRO A 224 -6.92 4.56 -16.51
CA PRO A 224 -5.62 4.70 -17.15
C PRO A 224 -5.05 6.11 -16.86
N PRO A 225 -3.73 6.23 -16.58
CA PRO A 225 -3.10 7.54 -16.40
C PRO A 225 -3.20 8.36 -17.69
N ARG A 226 -3.66 9.60 -17.58
CA ARG A 226 -3.89 10.50 -18.72
C ARG A 226 -2.77 11.51 -18.89
N LEU A 227 -2.16 11.93 -17.78
CA LEU A 227 -1.09 12.93 -17.80
C LEU A 227 0.24 12.31 -18.23
N GLY A 228 0.48 11.02 -17.96
CA GLY A 228 1.76 10.38 -18.31
C GLY A 228 2.95 11.16 -17.74
N LEU A 229 2.89 11.45 -16.43
CA LEU A 229 3.86 12.28 -15.74
C LEU A 229 5.25 11.64 -15.80
N ARG A 230 6.25 12.39 -16.26
CA ARG A 230 7.67 12.00 -16.19
C ARG A 230 8.12 11.94 -14.72
N ARG A 231 9.14 11.15 -14.42
CA ARG A 231 9.71 11.03 -13.07
C ARG A 231 9.96 12.38 -12.38
N ILE A 232 10.62 13.29 -13.10
CA ILE A 232 10.90 14.66 -12.64
C ILE A 232 9.64 15.44 -12.23
N HIS A 233 8.51 15.24 -12.93
CA HIS A 233 7.24 15.87 -12.59
C HIS A 233 6.59 15.15 -11.41
N ARG A 234 6.64 13.80 -11.37
CA ARG A 234 6.10 13.00 -10.26
C ARG A 234 6.76 13.38 -8.94
N ASP A 235 8.10 13.44 -8.90
CA ASP A 235 8.86 13.77 -7.68
C ASP A 235 8.49 15.17 -7.14
N LEU A 236 8.37 16.17 -8.03
CA LEU A 236 7.91 17.52 -7.67
C LEU A 236 6.49 17.52 -7.13
N LEU A 237 5.55 16.93 -7.88
CA LEU A 237 4.12 16.97 -7.58
C LEU A 237 3.79 16.17 -6.33
N GLN A 238 4.48 15.06 -6.08
CA GLN A 238 4.33 14.26 -4.87
C GLN A 238 4.80 15.05 -3.63
N ALA A 239 5.96 15.69 -3.68
CA ALA A 239 6.42 16.53 -2.58
C ALA A 239 5.46 17.71 -2.32
N ALA A 240 4.88 18.29 -3.37
CA ALA A 240 3.87 19.33 -3.25
C ALA A 240 2.54 18.83 -2.66
N LEU A 241 2.13 17.58 -2.96
CA LEU A 241 0.95 16.94 -2.37
C LEU A 241 1.13 16.65 -0.88
N GLU A 242 2.36 16.35 -0.45
CA GLU A 242 2.75 16.21 0.96
C GLU A 242 2.75 17.56 1.72
N GLY A 243 2.51 18.68 1.02
CA GLY A 243 2.39 20.00 1.60
C GLY A 243 3.69 20.79 1.67
N LEU A 244 4.78 20.31 1.04
CA LEU A 244 6.06 21.00 1.08
C LEU A 244 6.05 22.31 0.27
N THR A 245 6.74 23.31 0.81
CA THR A 245 7.04 24.59 0.16
C THR A 245 8.09 24.42 -0.94
N ASP A 246 8.22 25.40 -1.84
CA ASP A 246 9.21 25.29 -2.94
C ASP A 246 10.66 25.23 -2.43
N ASP A 247 10.95 25.85 -1.28
CA ASP A 247 12.26 25.77 -0.63
C ASP A 247 12.51 24.37 -0.05
N GLU A 248 11.54 23.80 0.68
CA GLU A 248 11.65 22.42 1.19
C GLU A 248 11.73 21.38 0.07
N ILE A 249 11.03 21.61 -1.04
CA ILE A 249 11.13 20.78 -2.26
C ILE A 249 12.54 20.89 -2.85
N ALA A 250 13.11 22.11 -2.92
CA ALA A 250 14.46 22.33 -3.44
C ALA A 250 15.48 21.53 -2.62
N ASP A 251 15.39 21.59 -1.30
CA ASP A 251 16.24 20.84 -0.38
C ASP A 251 16.05 19.32 -0.54
N ARG A 252 14.79 18.84 -0.52
CA ARG A 252 14.46 17.41 -0.64
C ARG A 252 14.97 16.81 -1.96
N LEU A 253 14.82 17.55 -3.06
CA LEU A 253 15.25 17.08 -4.38
C LEU A 253 16.71 17.44 -4.68
N SER A 254 17.41 18.10 -3.76
CA SER A 254 18.80 18.57 -3.91
C SER A 254 19.01 19.39 -5.19
N ILE A 255 18.12 20.35 -5.44
CA ILE A 255 18.16 21.27 -6.58
C ILE A 255 17.99 22.72 -6.14
N SER A 256 18.31 23.69 -6.99
CA SER A 256 18.06 25.10 -6.67
C SER A 256 16.57 25.46 -6.69
N LEU A 257 16.16 26.44 -5.90
CA LEU A 257 14.79 27.01 -5.96
C LEU A 257 14.41 27.47 -7.38
N SER A 258 15.37 28.00 -8.14
CA SER A 258 15.16 28.37 -9.54
C SER A 258 14.83 27.16 -10.42
N ALA A 259 15.41 25.99 -10.14
CA ALA A 259 15.11 24.74 -10.83
C ALA A 259 13.72 24.22 -10.45
N VAL A 260 13.29 24.35 -9.19
CA VAL A 260 11.91 24.03 -8.77
C VAL A 260 10.89 24.84 -9.58
N LYS A 261 11.08 26.17 -9.69
CA LYS A 261 10.22 27.05 -10.49
C LYS A 261 10.16 26.63 -11.97
N LYS A 262 11.30 26.29 -12.57
CA LYS A 262 11.35 25.77 -13.95
C LYS A 262 10.62 24.43 -14.09
N ARG A 263 10.72 23.53 -13.10
CA ARG A 263 10.00 22.24 -13.12
C ARG A 263 8.49 22.43 -12.99
N TRP A 264 8.02 23.40 -12.21
CA TRP A 264 6.61 23.77 -12.17
C TRP A 264 6.10 24.22 -13.54
N LEU A 265 6.83 25.12 -14.21
CA LEU A 265 6.47 25.56 -15.56
C LEU A 265 6.42 24.40 -16.56
N ALA A 266 7.43 23.54 -16.56
CA ALA A 266 7.47 22.37 -17.44
C ALA A 266 6.33 21.37 -17.12
N ALA A 267 5.98 21.18 -15.84
CA ALA A 267 4.86 20.35 -15.46
C ALA A 267 3.53 20.93 -15.96
N TYR A 268 3.34 22.25 -15.86
CA TYR A 268 2.15 22.92 -16.36
C TYR A 268 2.01 22.83 -17.87
N GLU A 269 3.08 23.08 -18.62
CA GLU A 269 3.10 22.93 -20.08
C GLU A 269 2.78 21.49 -20.49
N HIS A 270 3.37 20.50 -19.79
CA HIS A 270 3.10 19.08 -20.04
C HIS A 270 1.63 18.73 -19.75
N VAL A 271 1.06 19.24 -18.67
CA VAL A 271 -0.36 19.04 -18.32
C VAL A 271 -1.27 19.67 -19.38
N ASP A 272 -1.01 20.92 -19.80
CA ASP A 272 -1.82 21.58 -20.82
C ASP A 272 -1.79 20.84 -22.16
N GLN A 273 -0.65 20.24 -22.52
CA GLN A 273 -0.52 19.41 -23.72
C GLN A 273 -1.29 18.09 -23.63
N ARG A 274 -1.30 17.47 -22.44
CA ARG A 274 -1.87 16.12 -22.24
C ARG A 274 -3.36 16.13 -21.89
N LEU A 275 -3.79 17.15 -21.17
CA LEU A 275 -5.17 17.34 -20.75
C LEU A 275 -5.56 18.82 -20.84
N PRO A 276 -5.80 19.34 -22.06
CA PRO A 276 -6.22 20.72 -22.26
C PRO A 276 -7.48 21.04 -21.46
N GLY A 277 -7.47 22.20 -20.78
CA GLY A 277 -8.59 22.68 -19.97
C GLY A 277 -8.61 22.22 -18.50
N LEU A 278 -7.64 21.40 -18.06
CA LEU A 278 -7.49 21.09 -16.64
C LEU A 278 -7.04 22.31 -15.83
N LEU A 279 -6.04 23.03 -16.35
CA LEU A 279 -5.50 24.21 -15.68
C LEU A 279 -6.29 25.46 -16.11
N PRO A 280 -6.58 26.36 -15.16
CA PRO A 280 -7.20 27.62 -15.50
C PRO A 280 -6.20 28.48 -16.27
N PHE A 281 -6.62 28.92 -17.46
CA PHE A 281 -5.97 29.89 -18.37
C PHE A 281 -4.74 29.41 -19.17
N ASP A 282 -4.57 30.05 -20.33
CA ASP A 282 -3.53 29.79 -21.33
C ASP A 282 -2.16 30.32 -20.88
N VAL A 283 -1.08 29.56 -21.14
CA VAL A 283 0.30 29.77 -20.63
C VAL A 283 0.85 31.17 -20.96
N LEU A 284 0.36 31.78 -22.05
CA LEU A 284 0.93 32.96 -22.68
C LEU A 284 0.57 34.30 -22.01
N ARG A 285 -0.23 34.34 -20.93
CA ARG A 285 -0.76 35.61 -20.37
C ARG A 285 -0.47 35.86 -18.87
N ALA A 286 0.57 35.26 -18.29
CA ALA A 286 0.74 35.22 -16.84
C ALA A 286 1.69 36.30 -16.26
N GLU A 287 1.15 37.36 -15.66
CA GLU A 287 1.83 38.16 -14.63
C GLU A 287 1.10 38.05 -13.28
N GLY A 288 1.89 37.86 -12.20
CA GLY A 288 1.57 38.13 -10.79
C GLY A 288 0.26 37.56 -10.21
N GLY A 289 0.30 36.33 -9.69
CA GLY A 289 -0.75 35.79 -8.79
C GLY A 289 -1.46 34.51 -9.25
N ARG A 290 -1.33 34.13 -10.53
CA ARG A 290 -2.05 32.99 -11.13
C ARG A 290 -1.40 31.61 -10.93
N GLY A 291 -0.11 31.58 -10.57
CA GLY A 291 0.62 30.32 -10.33
C GLY A 291 0.04 29.50 -9.17
N THR A 292 -0.47 30.17 -8.13
CA THR A 292 -1.11 29.53 -6.98
C THR A 292 -2.41 28.83 -7.39
N GLU A 293 -3.17 29.41 -8.30
CA GLU A 293 -4.43 28.84 -8.78
C GLU A 293 -4.18 27.60 -9.65
N ARG A 294 -3.24 27.67 -10.61
CA ARG A 294 -2.83 26.50 -11.42
C ARG A 294 -2.32 25.35 -10.54
N ARG A 295 -1.48 25.67 -9.54
CA ARG A 295 -1.00 24.69 -8.56
C ARG A 295 -2.17 24.04 -7.83
N ARG A 296 -3.12 24.83 -7.32
CA ARG A 296 -4.30 24.32 -6.61
C ARG A 296 -5.14 23.38 -7.47
N HIS A 297 -5.44 23.75 -8.71
CA HIS A 297 -6.22 22.91 -9.63
C HIS A 297 -5.50 21.60 -9.96
N LEU A 298 -4.20 21.66 -10.27
CA LEU A 298 -3.41 20.48 -10.55
C LEU A 298 -3.36 19.55 -9.33
N LEU A 299 -3.06 20.06 -8.14
CA LEU A 299 -2.98 19.25 -6.93
C LEU A 299 -4.33 18.67 -6.53
N ASN A 300 -5.44 19.40 -6.70
CA ASN A 300 -6.78 18.86 -6.45
C ASN A 300 -7.10 17.69 -7.39
N HIS A 301 -6.83 17.85 -8.69
CA HIS A 301 -6.98 16.76 -9.65
C HIS A 301 -6.14 15.54 -9.26
N LEU A 302 -4.87 15.73 -8.90
CA LEU A 302 -3.97 14.65 -8.52
C LEU A 302 -4.39 13.92 -7.23
N ARG A 303 -5.09 14.57 -6.29
CA ARG A 303 -5.67 13.92 -5.10
C ARG A 303 -6.82 12.98 -5.46
N GLU A 304 -7.61 13.36 -6.47
CA GLU A 304 -8.75 12.59 -6.96
C GLU A 304 -8.34 11.50 -7.96
N HIS A 305 -7.14 11.62 -8.54
CA HIS A 305 -6.60 10.75 -9.58
C HIS A 305 -5.22 10.17 -9.22
N PRO A 306 -5.12 9.30 -8.18
CA PRO A 306 -3.85 8.72 -7.77
C PRO A 306 -3.22 7.81 -8.84
N GLU A 307 -3.98 7.32 -9.81
CA GLU A 307 -3.51 6.57 -10.98
C GLU A 307 -2.40 7.30 -11.75
N GLU A 308 -2.41 8.64 -11.75
CA GLU A 308 -1.44 9.47 -12.47
C GLU A 308 0.00 9.29 -11.96
N PHE A 309 0.17 8.85 -10.70
CA PHE A 309 1.48 8.54 -10.11
C PHE A 309 1.88 7.07 -10.23
N ARG A 310 1.00 6.20 -10.72
CA ARG A 310 1.24 4.75 -10.73
C ARG A 310 1.92 4.26 -12.00
N SER A 311 2.13 5.14 -12.98
CA SER A 311 3.02 4.83 -14.10
C SER A 311 4.45 4.68 -13.59
N LEU A 312 5.00 3.48 -13.78
CA LEU A 312 6.37 3.13 -13.42
C LEU A 312 7.33 3.27 -14.62
N GLU A 313 6.80 3.67 -15.77
CA GLU A 313 7.52 4.00 -16.99
C GLU A 313 8.18 5.40 -16.85
N ASP A 314 9.35 5.56 -17.47
CA ASP A 314 10.12 6.80 -17.51
C ASP A 314 10.00 7.48 -18.89
#